data_AF-A0A3C0N1X4-F1
#
_entry.id   AF-A0A3C0N1X4-F1
#
_cell.length_a   1.000
_cell.length_b   1.000
_cell.length_c   1.000
_cell.angle_alpha   90.00
_cell.angle_beta   90.00
_cell.angle_gamma   90.00
#
_symmetry.space_group_name_H-M   'P 1'
#
loop_
_entity.id
_entity.type
_entity.pdbx_description
1 polymer ?
#
loop_
_entity_poly.entity_id
_entity_poly.type
_entity_poly.pdbx_seq_one_letter_code
_entity_poly.pdbx_strand_id
1 'polypeptide(L)' 'MTQITSFNEILESVEKLSVEDQEALIDLVRRRLVERRRSEIATHIVKAQEEYQTGQVMRGTVDELMAELTK' A
#
# COMPACT_ATOMS: atom_id res chain seq x y z
N MET A 1 12.02 -1.89 -20.86
CA MET A 1 12.87 -2.32 -19.73
C MET A 1 12.88 -1.18 -18.73
N THR A 2 12.32 -1.40 -17.54
CA THR A 2 12.33 -0.40 -16.48
C THR A 2 13.72 -0.40 -15.85
N GLN A 3 14.52 0.64 -16.11
CA GLN A 3 15.80 0.83 -15.43
C GLN A 3 15.50 0.98 -13.93
N ILE A 4 16.14 0.15 -13.09
CA ILE A 4 16.10 0.33 -11.64
C ILE A 4 17.14 1.40 -11.31
N THR A 5 16.71 2.65 -11.31
CA THR A 5 17.51 3.77 -10.80
C THR A 5 17.70 3.57 -9.31
N SER A 6 18.94 3.65 -8.84
CA SER A 6 19.24 3.54 -7.41
C SER A 6 18.63 4.73 -6.65
N PHE A 7 18.40 4.54 -5.34
CA PHE A 7 17.87 5.61 -4.50
C PHE A 7 18.73 6.88 -4.55
N ASN A 8 20.06 6.72 -4.57
CA ASN A 8 21.00 7.83 -4.62
C ASN A 8 20.90 8.61 -5.93
N GLU A 9 20.79 7.93 -7.07
CA GLU A 9 20.62 8.59 -8.38
C GLU A 9 19.30 9.38 -8.47
N ILE A 10 18.24 8.88 -7.82
CA ILE A 10 16.97 9.61 -7.71
C ILE A 10 17.17 10.86 -6.85
N LEU A 11 17.85 10.75 -5.70
CA LEU A 11 18.13 11.89 -4.83
C LEU A 11 18.93 12.98 -5.56
N GLU A 12 20.01 12.60 -6.25
CA GLU A 12 20.81 13.52 -7.07
C GLU A 12 19.99 14.20 -8.18
N SER A 13 18.98 13.51 -8.70
CA SER A 13 18.08 14.07 -9.72
C SER A 13 17.07 15.05 -9.12
N VAL A 14 16.58 14.79 -7.92
CA VAL A 14 15.70 15.69 -7.17
C VAL A 14 16.44 16.95 -6.73
N GLU A 15 17.70 16.83 -6.31
CA GLU A 15 18.53 17.98 -5.91
C GLU A 15 18.80 18.98 -7.05
N LYS A 16 18.67 18.55 -8.31
CA LYS A 16 18.80 19.42 -9.50
C LYS A 16 17.54 20.26 -9.78
N LEU A 17 16.42 19.96 -9.13
CA LEU A 17 15.17 20.71 -9.27
C LEU A 17 15.22 22.02 -8.49
N SER A 18 14.42 23.00 -8.92
CA SER A 18 14.16 24.21 -8.12
C SER A 18 13.50 23.84 -6.78
N VAL A 19 13.59 24.73 -5.78
CA VAL A 19 12.96 24.47 -4.47
C VAL A 19 11.45 24.28 -4.65
N GLU A 20 10.82 25.08 -5.50
CA GLU A 20 9.41 25.01 -5.82
C GLU A 20 9.01 23.67 -6.46
N ASP A 21 9.84 23.17 -7.40
CA ASP A 21 9.61 21.88 -8.03
C ASP A 21 9.84 20.71 -7.07
N GLN A 22 10.81 20.83 -6.15
CA GLN A 22 11.03 19.83 -5.09
C GLN A 22 9.82 19.74 -4.16
N GLU A 23 9.27 20.87 -3.73
CA GLU A 23 8.06 20.92 -2.90
C GLU A 23 6.86 20.30 -3.63
N ALA A 24 6.65 20.67 -4.90
CA ALA A 24 5.59 20.10 -5.72
C ALA A 24 5.74 18.57 -5.90
N LEU A 25 6.97 18.08 -6.06
CA LEU A 25 7.27 16.66 -6.16
C LEU A 25 6.92 15.92 -4.86
N ILE A 26 7.29 16.48 -3.70
CA ILE A 26 6.98 15.89 -2.39
C ILE A 26 5.47 15.72 -2.23
N ASP A 27 4.69 16.76 -2.55
CA ASP A 27 3.23 16.72 -2.45
C ASP A 27 2.63 15.69 -3.40
N LEU A 28 3.13 15.62 -4.63
CA LEU A 28 2.68 14.64 -5.62
C LEU A 28 2.97 13.21 -5.17
N VAL A 29 4.18 12.94 -4.67
CA VAL A 29 4.57 11.61 -4.18
C VAL A 29 3.71 11.22 -2.99
N ARG A 30 3.53 12.12 -2.02
CA ARG A 30 2.67 11.87 -0.86
C ARG A 30 1.24 11.53 -1.28
N ARG A 31 0.66 12.30 -2.19
CA ARG A 31 -0.69 12.04 -2.71
C ARG A 31 -0.78 10.67 -3.38
N ARG A 32 0.19 10.31 -4.23
CA ARG A 32 0.23 9.01 -4.91
C ARG A 32 0.33 7.83 -3.92
N LEU A 33 1.11 7.98 -2.85
CA LEU A 33 1.21 6.95 -1.81
C LEU A 33 -0.12 6.75 -1.07
N VAL A 34 -0.83 7.84 -0.75
CA VAL A 34 -2.17 7.77 -0.13
C VAL A 34 -3.16 7.08 -1.06
N GLU A 35 -3.19 7.45 -2.34
CA GLU A 35 -4.11 6.83 -3.31
C GLU A 35 -3.79 5.34 -3.53
N ARG A 36 -2.51 4.97 -3.58
CA ARG A 36 -2.12 3.55 -3.64
C ARG A 36 -2.65 2.77 -2.43
N ARG A 37 -2.47 3.32 -1.22
CA ARG A 37 -2.98 2.68 0.01
C ARG A 37 -4.50 2.56 0.01
N ARG A 38 -5.22 3.57 -0.50
CA ARG A 38 -6.69 3.52 -0.65
C ARG A 38 -7.11 2.40 -1.60
N SER A 39 -6.43 2.26 -2.73
CA SER A 39 -6.68 1.18 -3.68
C SER A 39 -6.42 -0.20 -3.07
N GLU A 40 -5.32 -0.38 -2.33
CA GLU A 40 -5.02 -1.62 -1.61
C GLU A 40 -6.14 -1.99 -0.61
N ILE A 41 -6.62 -1.01 0.17
CA ILE A 41 -7.74 -1.20 1.09
C ILE A 41 -9.02 -1.59 0.35
N ALA A 42 -9.33 -0.91 -0.76
CA ALA A 42 -10.51 -1.23 -1.56
C ALA A 42 -10.46 -2.65 -2.11
N THR A 43 -9.30 -3.09 -2.61
CA THR A 43 -9.09 -4.49 -3.05
C THR A 43 -9.29 -5.47 -1.89
N HIS A 44 -8.76 -5.18 -0.71
CA HIS A 44 -8.95 -6.04 0.47
C HIS A 44 -10.42 -6.14 0.89
N ILE A 45 -11.17 -5.03 0.83
CA ILE A 45 -12.60 -5.01 1.15
C ILE A 45 -13.37 -5.90 0.17
N VAL A 46 -13.12 -5.76 -1.13
CA VAL A 46 -13.78 -6.60 -2.16
C VAL A 46 -13.51 -8.07 -1.90
N LYS A 47 -12.25 -8.44 -1.65
CA LYS A 47 -11.86 -9.82 -1.34
C LYS A 47 -12.55 -10.33 -0.07
N ALA A 48 -12.55 -9.56 1.01
CA ALA A 48 -13.19 -9.96 2.26
C ALA A 48 -14.71 -10.14 2.12
N GLN A 49 -15.36 -9.30 1.30
CA GLN A 49 -16.78 -9.44 0.98
C GLN A 49 -17.06 -10.73 0.19
N GLU A 50 -16.22 -11.05 -0.80
CA GLU A 50 -16.32 -12.28 -1.58
C GLU A 50 -16.13 -13.53 -0.69
N GLU A 51 -15.11 -13.55 0.16
CA GLU A 51 -14.85 -14.63 1.11
C GLU A 51 -16.05 -14.82 2.06
N TYR A 52 -16.63 -13.72 2.55
CA TYR A 52 -17.82 -13.77 3.40
C TYR A 52 -19.04 -14.35 2.67
N GLN A 53 -19.31 -13.91 1.44
CA GLN A 53 -20.45 -14.37 0.64
C GLN A 53 -20.31 -15.84 0.22
N THR A 54 -19.09 -16.27 -0.10
CA THR A 54 -18.79 -17.65 -0.52
C THR A 54 -18.61 -18.61 0.67
N GLY A 55 -18.70 -18.12 1.90
CA GLY A 55 -18.54 -18.93 3.11
C GLY A 55 -17.09 -19.35 3.38
N GLN A 56 -16.11 -18.75 2.69
CA GLN A 56 -14.68 -18.94 2.92
C GLN A 56 -14.20 -18.12 4.14
N VAL A 57 -14.97 -18.17 5.22
CA VAL A 57 -14.69 -17.47 6.47
C VAL A 57 -14.78 -18.45 7.62
N MET A 58 -13.81 -18.40 8.55
CA MET A 58 -13.92 -19.17 9.79
C MET A 58 -14.97 -18.51 10.69
N ARG A 59 -15.89 -19.31 11.23
CA ARG A 59 -16.80 -18.92 12.29
C ARG A 59 -16.46 -19.74 13.51
N GLY A 60 -16.20 -19.07 14.63
CA GLY A 60 -15.74 -19.74 15.84
C GLY A 60 -15.70 -18.79 17.03
N THR A 61 -15.28 -19.33 18.16
CA THR A 61 -15.03 -18.58 19.39
C THR A 61 -13.73 -17.78 19.28
N VAL A 62 -13.52 -16.83 20.19
CA VAL A 62 -12.27 -16.08 20.30
C VAL A 62 -11.09 -17.03 20.54
N ASP A 63 -11.27 -18.09 21.33
CA ASP A 63 -10.22 -19.07 21.62
C ASP A 63 -9.77 -19.82 20.35
N GLU A 64 -10.72 -20.18 19.47
CA GLU A 64 -10.43 -20.81 18.17
C GLU A 64 -9.69 -19.87 17.22
N LEU A 65 -10.09 -18.58 17.18
CA LEU A 65 -9.39 -17.55 16.42
C LEU A 65 -7.94 -17.35 16.90
N MET A 66 -7.74 -17.26 18.22
CA MET A 66 -6.41 -17.06 18.80
C MET A 66 -5.50 -18.26 18.53
N ALA A 67 -6.02 -19.49 18.60
CA ALA A 67 -5.27 -20.70 18.28
C ALA A 67 -4.77 -20.72 16.82
N GLU A 68 -5.57 -20.21 15.88
CA GLU A 68 -5.21 -20.13 14.46
C GLU A 68 -4.11 -19.09 14.20
N LEU A 69 -4.17 -17.92 14.84
CA LEU A 69 -3.17 -16.84 14.67
C LEU A 69 -1.79 -17.18 15.24
N THR A 70 -1.71 -18.15 16.16
CA THR A 70 -0.46 -18.59 16.79
C THR A 70 0.19 -19.82 16.15
N LYS A 71 -0.38 -20.34 15.05
CA LYS A 71 0.26 -21.36 14.21
C LYS A 71 1.33 -20.75 13.29
#